data_AF-A0A329M915-F1
#
_entry.id   AF-A0A329M915-F1
#
_cell.length_a   1.000
_cell.length_b   1.000
_cell.length_c   1.000
_cell.angle_alpha   90.00
_cell.angle_beta   90.00
_cell.angle_gamma   90.00
#
_symmetry.space_group_name_H-M   'P 1'
#
loop_
_entity.id
_entity.type
_entity.pdbx_description
1 polymer ?
#
loop_
_entity_poly.entity_id
_entity_poly.type
_entity_poly.pdbx_seq_one_letter_code
_entity_poly.pdbx_strand_id
1 'polypeptide(L)' 'SYVIWDAGDLEVHAPRDTVQRWSTDPRSRVPALPRLGPDDALPRCRRTVHRGAVIHG' A
#
# COMPACT_ATOMS: atom_id res chain seq x y z
N SER A 1 10.56 -11.01 3.00
CA SER A 1 11.12 -9.78 2.40
C SER A 1 10.14 -8.66 2.63
N TYR A 2 10.60 -7.42 2.73
CA TYR A 2 9.71 -6.26 2.82
C TYR A 2 10.33 -5.06 2.10
N VAL A 3 9.50 -4.04 1.85
CA VAL A 3 9.91 -2.79 1.21
C VAL A 3 9.39 -1.62 2.06
N ILE A 4 10.21 -0.59 2.20
CA ILE A 4 9.85 0.68 2.81
C ILE A 4 9.54 1.67 1.69
N TRP A 5 8.35 2.26 1.74
CA TRP A 5 7.87 3.22 0.75
C TRP A 5 7.70 4.60 1.37
N ASP A 6 8.01 5.61 0.59
CA ASP A 6 7.55 6.98 0.79
C ASP A 6 6.31 7.15 -0.10
N ALA A 7 5.13 7.16 0.51
CA ALA A 7 3.86 6.88 -0.15
C ALA A 7 2.88 8.05 -0.20
N GLY A 8 3.24 9.22 0.35
CA GLY A 8 2.35 10.38 0.41
C GLY A 8 1.11 10.13 1.29
N ASP A 9 -0.02 10.71 0.89
CA ASP A 9 -1.27 10.64 1.63
C ASP A 9 -1.91 9.24 1.56
N LEU A 10 -2.50 8.83 2.69
CA LEU A 10 -3.18 7.55 2.83
C LEU A 10 -4.69 7.75 2.95
N GLU A 11 -5.46 6.95 2.21
CA GLU A 11 -6.92 6.99 2.22
C GLU A 11 -7.54 5.60 2.39
N VAL A 12 -8.73 5.56 2.98
CA VAL A 12 -9.49 4.31 3.11
C VAL A 12 -10.35 4.14 1.86
N HIS A 13 -9.95 3.21 0.99
CA HIS A 13 -10.78 2.81 -0.13
C HIS A 13 -11.85 1.80 0.33
N ALA A 14 -13.11 2.21 0.33
CA ALA A 14 -14.21 1.27 0.30
C ALA A 14 -14.40 0.80 -1.16
N PRO A 15 -14.30 -0.50 -1.47
CA PRO A 15 -14.52 -0.96 -2.84
C PRO A 15 -15.96 -0.71 -3.26
N ARG A 16 -16.15 -0.39 -4.55
CA ARG A 16 -17.47 -0.51 -5.18
C ARG A 16 -17.81 -2.00 -5.22
N ASP A 17 -19.08 -2.33 -4.99
CA ASP A 17 -19.64 -3.65 -4.63
C ASP A 17 -19.27 -4.86 -5.53
N THR A 18 -18.43 -4.70 -6.55
CA THR A 18 -18.26 -5.67 -7.65
C THR A 18 -16.92 -6.41 -7.67
N VAL A 19 -15.92 -6.06 -6.84
CA VAL A 19 -14.65 -6.81 -6.75
C VAL A 19 -14.08 -6.84 -5.33
N GLN A 20 -14.03 -8.01 -4.69
CA GLN A 20 -13.37 -8.23 -3.39
C GLN A 20 -12.04 -8.98 -3.61
N ARG A 21 -10.91 -8.27 -3.52
CA ARG A 21 -9.55 -8.88 -3.56
C ARG A 21 -8.94 -9.12 -2.17
N TRP A 22 -9.62 -8.64 -1.12
CA TRP A 22 -9.32 -8.75 0.31
C TRP A 22 -10.61 -8.50 1.11
N SER A 23 -10.67 -8.95 2.39
CA SER A 23 -11.87 -8.86 3.22
C SER A 23 -12.24 -7.42 3.57
N THR A 24 -13.45 -6.97 3.20
CA THR A 24 -13.99 -5.69 3.64
C THR A 24 -14.75 -5.75 4.96
N ASP A 25 -14.66 -6.85 5.70
CA ASP A 25 -15.26 -6.93 7.04
C ASP A 25 -14.70 -5.76 7.89
N PRO A 26 -15.55 -4.91 8.50
CA PRO A 26 -15.10 -3.82 9.38
C PRO A 26 -14.19 -4.30 10.53
N ARG A 27 -14.27 -5.57 10.91
CA ARG A 27 -13.36 -6.21 11.88
C ARG A 27 -11.95 -6.42 11.34
N SER A 28 -11.77 -6.47 10.02
CA SER A 28 -10.46 -6.59 9.38
C SER A 28 -9.58 -5.35 9.57
N ARG A 29 -10.13 -4.23 10.08
CA ARG A 29 -9.38 -2.99 10.38
C ARG A 29 -8.43 -2.61 9.24
N VAL A 30 -8.97 -2.57 8.03
CA VAL A 30 -8.15 -2.40 6.85
C VAL A 30 -7.43 -1.05 6.93
N PRO A 31 -6.10 -1.05 6.82
CA PRO A 31 -5.34 0.18 6.90
C PRO A 31 -5.66 1.07 5.70
N ALA A 32 -5.56 2.39 5.90
CA ALA A 32 -5.54 3.33 4.80
C ALA A 32 -4.39 2.97 3.84
N LEU A 33 -4.67 2.99 2.54
CA LEU A 33 -3.73 2.66 1.48
C LEU A 33 -3.26 3.95 0.80
N PRO A 34 -2.06 3.95 0.18
CA PRO A 34 -1.63 5.08 -0.63
C PRO A 34 -2.62 5.33 -1.77
N ARG A 35 -2.93 6.60 -1.99
CA ARG A 35 -3.73 7.01 -3.14
C ARG A 35 -2.94 6.78 -4.45
N LEU A 36 -3.59 6.19 -5.45
CA LEU A 36 -2.98 5.84 -6.75
C LEU A 36 -3.90 6.23 -7.92
N GLY A 37 -4.15 7.52 -8.08
CA GLY A 37 -4.84 8.08 -9.24
C GLY A 37 -3.92 8.30 -10.45
N PRO A 38 -4.49 8.58 -11.64
CA PRO A 38 -3.72 8.73 -12.89
C PRO A 38 -2.66 9.85 -12.85
N ASP A 39 -2.96 10.91 -12.10
CA ASP A 39 -2.10 12.10 -12.00
C ASP A 39 -1.36 12.18 -10.65
N ASP A 40 -1.55 11.18 -9.78
CA ASP A 40 -0.90 11.17 -8.48
C ASP A 40 0.56 10.71 -8.59
N ALA A 41 1.43 11.32 -7.80
CA ALA A 41 2.82 10.90 -7.74
C ALA A 41 2.93 9.46 -7.21
N LEU A 42 3.69 8.61 -7.91
CA LEU A 42 3.87 7.23 -7.48
C LEU A 42 4.70 7.15 -6.19
N PRO A 43 4.39 6.21 -5.28
CA PRO A 43 5.21 5.92 -4.12
C PRO A 43 6.65 5.60 -4.51
N ARG A 44 7.61 6.19 -3.81
CA ARG A 44 9.03 5.94 -4.05
C ARG A 44 9.53 4.86 -3.12
N CYS A 45 10.15 3.83 -3.69
CA CYS A 45 10.84 2.82 -2.92
C CYS A 45 12.02 3.48 -2.19
N ARG A 46 12.05 3.37 -0.86
CA ARG A 46 13.15 3.85 -0.03
C ARG A 46 14.12 2.75 0.31
N ARG A 47 13.62 1.52 0.51
CA ARG A 47 14.47 0.38 0.87
C ARG A 47 13.80 -0.94 0.58
N THR A 48 14.52 -1.89 -0.01
CA THR A 48 14.10 -3.28 -0.15
C THR A 48 14.98 -4.17 0.70
N VAL A 49 14.36 -5.01 1.55
CA VAL A 49 15.05 -5.94 2.44
C VAL A 49 14.68 -7.38 2.11
N HIS A 50 15.69 -8.20 1.83
CA HIS A 50 15.56 -9.62 1.58
C HIS A 50 16.37 -10.41 2.61
N ARG A 51 15.73 -11.30 3.38
CA ARG A 51 16.38 -12.12 4.42
C ARG A 51 17.26 -11.30 5.39
N GLY A 52 16.81 -10.11 5.75
CA GLY A 52 17.55 -9.18 6.62
C GLY A 52 18.61 -8.32 5.92
N ALA A 53 18.99 -8.62 4.67
CA ALA A 53 19.92 -7.83 3.88
C ALA A 53 19.19 -6.74 3.06
N VAL A 54 19.74 -5.52 3.06
CA VAL A 54 19.28 -4.44 2.19
C VAL A 54 19.80 -4.69 0.78
N ILE A 55 18.89 -4.81 -0.20
CA ILE A 55 19.24 -5.03 -1.62
C ILE A 55 18.98 -3.81 -2.50
N HIS A 56 18.31 -2.80 -1.94
CA HIS A 56 18.06 -1.49 -2.53
C HIS A 56 17.78 -0.51 -1.39
N GLY A 57 18.30 0.71 -1.45
CA GLY A 57 17.95 1.78 -0.52
C GLY A 57 19.12 2.62 -0.03
#